data_AF-A0A6B2LCG3-F1
#
_entry.id   AF-A0A6B2LCG3-F1
#
_cell.length_a   1.000
_cell.length_b   1.000
_cell.length_c   1.000
_cell.angle_alpha   90.00
_cell.angle_beta   90.00
_cell.angle_gamma   90.00
#
_symmetry.space_group_name_H-M   'P 1'
#
loop_
_entity.id
_entity.type
_entity.pdbx_description
1 polymer ?
#
loop_
_entity_poly.entity_id
_entity_poly.type
_entity_poly.pdbx_seq_one_letter_code
_entity_poly.pdbx_strand_id
1 'polypeptide(L)'
;MQNTLVQGATIMLEHGQANAGTELALLLIDHYKAIDAPLNQETLSVVLLIFSRYTMEFSTQLRSFIKAAVNWSSRKENNDQGAPELHNAFAKFYDEKGHFSYAQMHYLRGTEEEAYAEMLVKWTQSGYPLEKELFITRAVLQYLCLSSIDSAHKVLTYFVKKMNYPSFPDELPPLINFLKFLLAAIKTKNKNLFTQLRAVYTISINRDSTFGEYLDIIAKNQLGIEPPKTAGGGLFKLVQSLFQQ
;
A
#
# COMPACT_ATOMS: atom_id res chain seq x y z
N MET A 1 6.41 6.15 -33.74
CA MET A 1 6.33 4.82 -33.10
C MET A 1 5.48 4.87 -31.84
N GLN A 2 5.84 5.65 -30.83
CA GLN A 2 5.07 5.80 -29.58
C GLN A 2 3.59 6.13 -29.80
N ASN A 3 3.27 7.17 -30.59
CA ASN A 3 1.88 7.56 -30.86
C ASN A 3 1.05 6.41 -31.50
N THR A 4 1.65 5.65 -32.41
CA THR A 4 1.02 4.48 -33.05
C THR A 4 0.73 3.36 -32.06
N LEU A 5 1.68 3.06 -31.15
CA LEU A 5 1.50 2.03 -30.12
C LEU A 5 0.41 2.42 -29.12
N VAL A 6 0.39 3.68 -28.68
CA VAL A 6 -0.61 4.19 -27.74
C VAL A 6 -2.01 4.13 -28.35
N GLN A 7 -2.18 4.64 -29.57
CA GLN A 7 -3.47 4.59 -30.27
C GLN A 7 -3.93 3.15 -30.50
N GLY A 8 -3.03 2.28 -30.98
CA GLY A 8 -3.34 0.87 -31.21
C GLY A 8 -3.74 0.14 -29.94
N ALA A 9 -2.98 0.30 -28.84
CA ALA A 9 -3.29 -0.32 -27.55
C ALA A 9 -4.67 0.15 -27.03
N THR A 10 -4.92 1.45 -27.08
CA THR A 10 -6.17 2.07 -26.61
C THR A 10 -7.38 1.54 -27.39
N ILE A 11 -7.33 1.58 -28.73
CA ILE A 11 -8.43 1.13 -29.60
C ILE A 11 -8.72 -0.36 -29.38
N MET A 12 -7.67 -1.20 -29.29
CA MET A 12 -7.84 -2.64 -29.10
C MET A 12 -8.48 -2.96 -27.75
N LEU A 13 -8.04 -2.31 -26.67
CA LEU A 13 -8.63 -2.47 -25.33
C LEU A 13 -10.09 -2.02 -25.30
N GLU A 14 -10.41 -0.87 -25.92
CA GLU A 14 -11.78 -0.35 -26.03
C GLU A 14 -12.74 -1.31 -26.76
N HIS A 15 -12.25 -2.04 -27.77
CA HIS A 15 -13.03 -3.03 -28.51
C HIS A 15 -12.99 -4.44 -27.90
N GLY A 16 -12.51 -4.58 -26.67
CA GLY A 16 -12.44 -5.87 -25.96
C GLY A 16 -11.36 -6.83 -26.45
N GLN A 17 -10.46 -6.39 -27.35
CA GLN A 17 -9.31 -7.15 -27.83
C GLN A 17 -8.16 -7.09 -26.82
N ALA A 18 -8.40 -7.62 -25.61
CA ALA A 18 -7.50 -7.48 -24.46
C ALA A 18 -6.08 -7.99 -24.73
N ASN A 19 -5.94 -9.13 -25.43
CA ASN A 19 -4.63 -9.69 -25.77
C ASN A 19 -3.80 -8.73 -26.62
N ALA A 20 -4.31 -8.35 -27.79
CA ALA A 20 -3.63 -7.47 -28.73
C ALA A 20 -3.35 -6.09 -28.13
N GLY A 21 -4.32 -5.52 -27.41
CA GLY A 21 -4.15 -4.24 -26.73
C GLY A 21 -3.04 -4.27 -25.68
N THR A 22 -2.94 -5.38 -24.94
CA THR A 22 -1.89 -5.57 -23.92
C THR A 22 -0.52 -5.79 -24.54
N GLU A 23 -0.42 -6.54 -25.64
CA GLU A 23 0.85 -6.73 -26.35
C GLU A 23 1.43 -5.38 -26.82
N LEU A 24 0.60 -4.52 -27.41
CA LEU A 24 1.00 -3.17 -27.82
C LEU A 24 1.40 -2.30 -26.63
N ALA A 25 0.67 -2.41 -25.51
CA ALA A 25 0.97 -1.71 -24.28
C ALA A 25 2.31 -2.14 -23.66
N LEU A 26 2.61 -3.44 -23.68
CA LEU A 26 3.88 -3.98 -23.19
C LEU A 26 5.04 -3.58 -24.10
N LEU A 27 4.85 -3.59 -25.42
CA LEU A 27 5.85 -3.08 -26.38
C LEU A 27 6.18 -1.61 -26.12
N LEU A 28 5.19 -0.79 -25.76
CA LEU A 28 5.44 0.60 -25.37
C LEU A 28 6.29 0.69 -24.10
N ILE A 29 5.98 -0.09 -23.07
CA ILE A 29 6.74 -0.12 -21.82
C ILE A 29 8.18 -0.59 -22.09
N ASP A 30 8.39 -1.60 -22.92
CA ASP A 30 9.72 -2.08 -23.28
C ASP A 30 10.49 -1.06 -24.12
N HIS A 31 9.81 -0.32 -25.00
CA HIS A 31 10.39 0.81 -25.69
C HIS A 31 10.86 1.90 -24.71
N TYR A 32 10.03 2.25 -23.72
CA TYR A 32 10.43 3.21 -22.68
C TYR A 32 11.64 2.73 -21.87
N LYS A 33 11.74 1.44 -21.54
CA LYS A 33 12.95 0.88 -20.91
C LYS A 33 14.17 1.00 -21.82
N ALA A 34 14.02 0.66 -23.10
CA ALA A 34 15.13 0.63 -24.06
C ALA A 34 15.75 2.01 -24.31
N ILE A 35 14.94 3.07 -24.24
CA ILE A 35 15.41 4.45 -24.42
C ILE A 35 15.69 5.20 -23.11
N ASP A 36 15.60 4.50 -21.97
CA ASP A 36 15.64 5.09 -20.62
C ASP A 36 14.73 6.34 -20.50
N ALA A 37 13.47 6.17 -20.89
CA ALA A 37 12.50 7.26 -20.92
C ALA A 37 12.38 7.89 -19.52
N PRO A 38 12.33 9.24 -19.44
CA PRO A 38 12.22 9.92 -18.16
C PRO A 38 10.90 9.55 -17.46
N LEU A 39 10.97 9.34 -16.16
CA LEU A 39 9.78 9.18 -15.33
C LEU A 39 9.22 10.57 -15.00
N ASN A 40 8.30 11.05 -15.83
CA ASN A 40 7.70 12.38 -15.71
C ASN A 40 6.21 12.33 -16.05
N GLN A 41 5.53 13.48 -15.94
CA GLN A 41 4.09 13.56 -16.18
C GLN A 41 3.69 13.10 -17.60
N GLU A 42 4.51 13.38 -18.61
CA GLU A 42 4.23 13.00 -19.99
C GLU A 42 4.20 11.47 -20.14
N THR A 43 5.26 10.78 -19.74
CA THR A 43 5.34 9.32 -19.88
C THR A 43 4.34 8.59 -19.00
N LEU A 44 4.13 9.08 -17.76
CA LEU A 44 3.14 8.55 -16.83
C LEU A 44 1.71 8.69 -17.35
N SER A 45 1.35 9.85 -17.92
CA SER A 45 0.01 10.09 -18.44
C SER A 45 -0.38 9.10 -19.55
N VAL A 46 0.59 8.70 -20.38
CA VAL A 46 0.40 7.70 -21.42
C VAL A 46 0.13 6.31 -20.84
N VAL A 47 0.90 5.90 -19.83
CA VAL A 47 0.69 4.60 -19.16
C VAL A 47 -0.66 4.56 -18.46
N LEU A 48 -1.04 5.65 -17.79
CA LEU A 48 -2.34 5.80 -17.13
C LEU A 48 -3.50 5.82 -18.14
N LEU A 49 -3.32 6.45 -19.30
CA LEU A 49 -4.32 6.41 -20.38
C LEU A 49 -4.59 4.97 -20.82
N ILE A 50 -3.55 4.20 -21.11
CA ILE A 50 -3.70 2.80 -21.51
C ILE A 50 -4.34 1.97 -20.39
N PHE A 51 -3.88 2.15 -19.15
CA PHE A 51 -4.49 1.50 -17.97
C PHE A 51 -6.00 1.73 -17.91
N SER A 52 -6.44 2.96 -18.14
CA SER A 52 -7.86 3.33 -18.06
C SER A 52 -8.78 2.58 -19.04
N ARG A 53 -8.21 1.89 -20.04
CA ARG A 53 -8.97 1.11 -21.03
C ARG A 53 -9.19 -0.34 -20.63
N TYR A 54 -8.57 -0.82 -19.55
CA TYR A 54 -8.85 -2.14 -19.03
C TYR A 54 -10.18 -2.15 -18.26
N THR A 55 -11.08 -3.03 -18.67
CA THR A 55 -12.39 -3.21 -18.02
C THR A 55 -12.39 -4.38 -17.03
N MET A 56 -11.69 -5.48 -17.36
CA MET A 56 -11.64 -6.72 -16.58
C MET A 56 -10.58 -6.71 -15.47
N GLU A 57 -11.03 -6.72 -14.21
CA GLU A 57 -10.26 -6.51 -12.96
C GLU A 57 -9.17 -7.55 -12.70
N PHE A 58 -9.45 -8.78 -13.11
CA PHE A 58 -8.65 -9.95 -12.78
C PHE A 58 -8.07 -10.65 -14.00
N SER A 59 -8.14 -9.99 -15.16
CA SER A 59 -7.56 -10.52 -16.40
C SER A 59 -6.04 -10.68 -16.26
N THR A 60 -5.49 -11.73 -16.87
CA THR A 60 -4.03 -11.95 -16.88
C THR A 60 -3.30 -10.82 -17.59
N GLN A 61 -3.96 -10.21 -18.58
CA GLN A 61 -3.56 -9.05 -19.35
C GLN A 61 -3.37 -7.81 -18.48
N LEU A 62 -4.36 -7.47 -17.64
CA LEU A 62 -4.25 -6.34 -16.72
C LEU A 62 -3.09 -6.55 -15.74
N ARG A 63 -2.97 -7.77 -15.18
CA ARG A 63 -1.90 -8.08 -14.22
C ARG A 63 -0.51 -7.97 -14.86
N SER A 64 -0.33 -8.45 -16.09
CA SER A 64 0.96 -8.35 -16.78
C SER A 64 1.31 -6.89 -17.10
N PHE A 65 0.32 -6.09 -17.51
CA PHE A 65 0.51 -4.66 -17.74
C PHE A 65 0.87 -3.89 -16.46
N ILE A 66 0.12 -4.09 -15.35
CA ILE A 66 0.41 -3.47 -14.05
C ILE A 66 1.85 -3.81 -13.63
N LYS A 67 2.22 -5.09 -13.67
CA LYS A 67 3.57 -5.53 -13.31
C LYS A 67 4.65 -4.87 -14.17
N ALA A 68 4.44 -4.78 -15.49
CA ALA A 68 5.39 -4.14 -16.38
C ALA A 68 5.52 -2.63 -16.12
N ALA A 69 4.40 -1.95 -15.86
CA ALA A 69 4.35 -0.52 -15.58
C ALA A 69 5.03 -0.17 -14.24
N VAL A 70 4.78 -0.95 -13.17
CA VAL A 70 5.48 -0.78 -11.89
C VAL A 70 6.97 -1.02 -12.09
N ASN A 71 7.38 -2.15 -12.68
CA ASN A 71 8.79 -2.45 -12.89
C ASN A 71 9.52 -1.39 -13.72
N TRP A 72 8.87 -0.84 -14.76
CA TRP A 72 9.45 0.24 -15.55
C TRP A 72 9.61 1.54 -14.75
N SER A 73 8.71 1.82 -13.82
CA SER A 73 8.73 3.04 -13.01
C SER A 73 9.49 2.92 -11.69
N SER A 74 10.03 1.74 -11.35
CA SER A 74 10.89 1.55 -10.18
C SER A 74 12.16 2.38 -10.30
N ARG A 75 12.42 3.20 -9.27
CA ARG A 75 13.60 4.06 -9.15
C ARG A 75 14.02 4.15 -7.69
N LYS A 76 15.27 4.54 -7.42
CA LYS A 76 15.76 4.69 -6.03
C LYS A 76 14.96 5.72 -5.23
N GLU A 77 14.51 6.78 -5.90
CA GLU A 77 13.72 7.87 -5.31
C GLU A 77 12.35 7.38 -4.80
N ASN A 78 11.83 6.29 -5.36
CA ASN A 78 10.60 5.64 -4.91
C ASN A 78 10.85 4.30 -4.20
N ASN A 79 12.05 4.10 -3.65
CA ASN A 79 12.46 2.87 -2.95
C ASN A 79 12.26 1.60 -3.80
N ASP A 80 12.44 1.74 -5.11
CA ASP A 80 12.27 0.69 -6.11
C ASP A 80 10.85 0.08 -6.13
N GLN A 81 9.85 0.78 -5.56
CA GLN A 81 8.47 0.28 -5.46
C GLN A 81 7.59 0.62 -6.66
N GLY A 82 8.07 1.46 -7.59
CA GLY A 82 7.27 1.99 -8.71
C GLY A 82 6.73 3.39 -8.43
N ALA A 83 6.24 4.06 -9.48
CA ALA A 83 5.73 5.42 -9.36
C ALA A 83 4.45 5.47 -8.48
N PRO A 84 4.40 6.34 -7.45
CA PRO A 84 3.22 6.48 -6.61
C PRO A 84 1.94 6.84 -7.38
N GLU A 85 2.04 7.59 -8.47
CA GLU A 85 0.91 7.98 -9.32
C GLU A 85 0.24 6.76 -9.98
N LEU A 86 1.04 5.78 -10.41
CA LEU A 86 0.53 4.52 -10.94
C LEU A 86 -0.16 3.72 -9.83
N HIS A 87 0.46 3.64 -8.65
CA HIS A 87 -0.14 2.99 -7.48
C HIS A 87 -1.46 3.64 -7.08
N ASN A 88 -1.56 4.97 -7.06
CA ASN A 88 -2.80 5.67 -6.75
C ASN A 88 -3.93 5.29 -7.75
N ALA A 89 -3.61 5.24 -9.05
CA ALA A 89 -4.59 4.85 -10.07
C ALA A 89 -5.03 3.39 -9.94
N PHE A 90 -4.08 2.47 -9.71
CA PHE A 90 -4.39 1.05 -9.51
C PHE A 90 -5.19 0.82 -8.23
N ALA A 91 -4.85 1.52 -7.15
CA ALA A 91 -5.56 1.45 -5.88
C ALA A 91 -7.01 1.89 -6.05
N LYS A 92 -7.24 3.04 -6.69
CA LYS A 92 -8.57 3.58 -6.96
C LYS A 92 -9.41 2.63 -7.82
N PHE A 93 -8.82 2.06 -8.87
CA PHE A 93 -9.51 1.08 -9.72
C PHE A 93 -10.02 -0.14 -8.94
N TYR A 94 -9.23 -0.68 -7.99
CA TYR A 94 -9.67 -1.81 -7.16
C TYR A 94 -10.63 -1.38 -6.04
N ASP A 95 -10.45 -0.20 -5.44
CA ASP A 95 -11.30 0.35 -4.39
C ASP A 95 -12.73 0.60 -4.89
N GLU A 96 -12.88 1.26 -6.05
CA GLU A 96 -14.18 1.54 -6.67
C GLU A 96 -15.00 0.27 -6.95
N LYS A 97 -14.33 -0.88 -7.06
CA LYS A 97 -14.92 -2.19 -7.33
C LYS A 97 -15.04 -3.07 -6.09
N GLY A 98 -14.70 -2.56 -4.92
CA GLY A 98 -14.78 -3.29 -3.64
C GLY A 98 -13.68 -4.32 -3.43
N HIS A 99 -12.62 -4.30 -4.24
CA HIS A 99 -11.48 -5.21 -4.13
C HIS A 99 -10.41 -4.67 -3.16
N PHE A 100 -10.81 -4.44 -1.91
CA PHE A 100 -10.01 -3.70 -0.93
C PHE A 100 -8.64 -4.31 -0.63
N SER A 101 -8.49 -5.63 -0.65
CA SER A 101 -7.18 -6.28 -0.48
C SER A 101 -6.20 -5.88 -1.59
N TYR A 102 -6.66 -5.82 -2.84
CA TYR A 102 -5.81 -5.41 -3.97
C TYR A 102 -5.55 -3.90 -3.94
N ALA A 103 -6.58 -3.11 -3.61
CA ALA A 103 -6.43 -1.66 -3.45
C ALA A 103 -5.40 -1.30 -2.37
N GLN A 104 -5.46 -1.95 -1.20
CA GLN A 104 -4.50 -1.78 -0.11
C GLN A 104 -3.05 -2.00 -0.55
N MET A 105 -2.78 -3.05 -1.35
CA MET A 105 -1.42 -3.32 -1.84
C MET A 105 -0.85 -2.16 -2.64
N HIS A 106 -1.69 -1.43 -3.37
CA HIS A 106 -1.28 -0.24 -4.10
C HIS A 106 -1.28 1.03 -3.23
N TYR A 107 -2.28 1.26 -2.38
CA TYR A 107 -2.32 2.43 -1.49
C TYR A 107 -1.09 2.54 -0.57
N LEU A 108 -0.53 1.42 -0.11
CA LEU A 108 0.70 1.38 0.70
C LEU A 108 1.93 1.99 0.00
N ARG A 109 1.91 2.10 -1.33
CA ARG A 109 2.98 2.63 -2.18
C ARG A 109 2.58 3.93 -2.90
N GLY A 110 1.35 4.37 -2.66
CA GLY A 110 0.80 5.61 -3.19
C GLY A 110 1.04 6.80 -2.27
N THR A 111 0.38 7.90 -2.58
CA THR A 111 0.41 9.18 -1.84
C THR A 111 -0.99 9.68 -1.45
N GLU A 112 -2.02 8.86 -1.64
CA GLU A 112 -3.43 9.21 -1.39
C GLU A 112 -3.90 8.64 -0.05
N GLU A 113 -3.31 9.09 1.06
CA GLU A 113 -3.59 8.52 2.39
C GLU A 113 -5.03 8.76 2.88
N GLU A 114 -5.67 9.85 2.44
CA GLU A 114 -7.08 10.13 2.75
C GLU A 114 -8.00 9.13 2.05
N ALA A 115 -7.79 8.88 0.74
CA ALA A 115 -8.54 7.87 -0.01
C ALA A 115 -8.33 6.47 0.58
N TYR A 116 -7.10 6.13 0.99
CA TYR A 116 -6.86 4.85 1.65
C TYR A 116 -7.59 4.73 2.99
N ALA A 117 -7.60 5.78 3.81
CA ALA A 117 -8.36 5.79 5.05
C ALA A 117 -9.87 5.65 4.81
N GLU A 118 -10.41 6.30 3.78
CA GLU A 118 -11.81 6.14 3.38
C GLU A 118 -12.11 4.70 2.96
N MET A 119 -11.24 4.08 2.15
CA MET A 119 -11.35 2.68 1.76
C MET A 119 -11.34 1.75 2.99
N LEU A 120 -10.44 1.99 3.97
CA LEU A 120 -10.40 1.21 5.21
C LEU A 120 -11.70 1.33 5.99
N VAL A 121 -12.30 2.53 6.08
CA VAL A 121 -13.60 2.73 6.73
C VAL A 121 -14.69 1.93 6.02
N LYS A 122 -14.75 1.97 4.68
CA LYS A 122 -15.68 1.13 3.90
C LYS A 122 -15.44 -0.36 4.21
N TRP A 123 -14.19 -0.80 4.23
CA TRP A 123 -13.86 -2.20 4.48
C TRP A 123 -14.28 -2.66 5.88
N THR A 124 -14.22 -1.79 6.88
CA THR A 124 -14.70 -2.14 8.24
C THR A 124 -16.19 -2.49 8.29
N GLN A 125 -17.00 -2.05 7.32
CA GLN A 125 -18.43 -2.37 7.24
C GLN A 125 -18.67 -3.84 6.87
N SER A 126 -17.69 -4.51 6.25
CA SER A 126 -17.72 -5.94 5.95
C SER A 126 -17.17 -6.81 7.08
N GLY A 127 -16.56 -6.21 8.11
CA GLY A 127 -15.95 -6.92 9.24
C GLY A 127 -16.84 -6.95 10.49
N TYR A 128 -16.40 -7.67 11.51
CA TYR A 128 -17.11 -7.68 12.79
C TYR A 128 -16.97 -6.32 13.50
N PRO A 129 -18.01 -5.83 14.21
CA PRO A 129 -17.97 -4.51 14.87
C PRO A 129 -16.80 -4.31 15.85
N LEU A 130 -16.33 -5.39 16.48
CA LEU A 130 -15.21 -5.34 17.41
C LEU A 130 -13.85 -5.31 16.70
N GLU A 131 -13.77 -5.55 15.39
CA GLU A 131 -12.54 -5.69 14.61
C GLU A 131 -12.16 -4.45 13.80
N LYS A 132 -12.96 -3.37 13.88
CA LYS A 132 -12.78 -2.18 13.05
C LYS A 132 -11.37 -1.58 13.18
N GLU A 133 -10.80 -1.58 14.39
CA GLU A 133 -9.47 -1.04 14.64
C GLU A 133 -8.35 -1.90 14.04
N LEU A 134 -8.60 -3.20 13.77
CA LEU A 134 -7.60 -4.08 13.19
C LEU A 134 -7.22 -3.65 11.77
N PHE A 135 -8.17 -3.10 11.01
CA PHE A 135 -7.93 -2.60 9.65
C PHE A 135 -6.93 -1.45 9.64
N ILE A 136 -7.17 -0.42 10.46
CA ILE A 136 -6.25 0.72 10.56
C ILE A 136 -4.94 0.33 11.25
N THR A 137 -4.97 -0.58 12.23
CA THR A 137 -3.74 -1.07 12.88
C THR A 137 -2.83 -1.74 11.87
N ARG A 138 -3.37 -2.62 11.02
CA ARG A 138 -2.61 -3.26 9.94
C ARG A 138 -2.01 -2.23 8.99
N ALA A 139 -2.81 -1.26 8.52
CA ALA A 139 -2.36 -0.23 7.59
C ALA A 139 -1.20 0.61 8.17
N VAL A 140 -1.34 1.09 9.42
CA VAL A 140 -0.30 1.88 10.09
C VAL A 140 0.98 1.06 10.27
N LEU A 141 0.87 -0.19 10.74
CA LEU A 141 2.03 -1.06 10.93
C LEU A 141 2.74 -1.37 9.60
N GLN A 142 2.00 -1.58 8.52
CA GLN A 142 2.57 -1.82 7.18
C GLN A 142 3.30 -0.58 6.65
N TYR A 143 2.73 0.62 6.76
CA TYR A 143 3.47 1.85 6.41
C TYR A 143 4.76 2.02 7.22
N LEU A 144 4.72 1.70 8.51
CA LEU A 144 5.91 1.75 9.36
C LEU A 144 6.96 0.69 8.97
N CYS A 145 6.54 -0.50 8.52
CA CYS A 145 7.48 -1.48 7.95
C CYS A 145 8.17 -0.95 6.69
N LEU A 146 7.44 -0.19 5.87
CA LEU A 146 7.95 0.50 4.68
C LEU A 146 8.71 1.80 5.01
N SER A 147 8.90 2.12 6.29
CA SER A 147 9.55 3.35 6.78
C SER A 147 8.82 4.66 6.40
N SER A 148 7.56 4.58 5.98
CA SER A 148 6.71 5.74 5.64
C SER A 148 5.98 6.28 6.87
N ILE A 149 6.71 6.90 7.80
CA ILE A 149 6.17 7.41 9.08
C ILE A 149 5.08 8.48 8.85
N ASP A 150 5.28 9.37 7.87
CA ASP A 150 4.33 10.45 7.58
C ASP A 150 3.02 9.90 7.03
N SER A 151 3.07 8.96 6.08
CA SER A 151 1.88 8.29 5.56
C SER A 151 1.14 7.49 6.64
N ALA A 152 1.88 6.80 7.52
CA ALA A 152 1.32 6.12 8.69
C ALA A 152 0.55 7.07 9.62
N HIS A 153 1.07 8.29 9.83
CA HIS A 153 0.41 9.31 10.65
C HIS A 153 -0.82 9.90 9.96
N LYS A 154 -0.72 10.22 8.66
CA LYS A 154 -1.83 10.75 7.87
C LYS A 154 -3.00 9.78 7.79
N VAL A 155 -2.75 8.52 7.41
CA VAL A 155 -3.82 7.51 7.28
C VAL A 155 -4.55 7.30 8.61
N LEU A 156 -3.83 7.27 9.74
CA LEU A 156 -4.43 7.19 11.06
C LEU A 156 -5.31 8.39 11.37
N THR A 157 -4.83 9.59 11.04
CA THR A 157 -5.54 10.85 11.27
C THR A 157 -6.85 10.89 10.49
N TYR A 158 -6.80 10.59 9.19
CA TYR A 158 -7.99 10.54 8.34
C TYR A 158 -8.97 9.47 8.79
N PHE A 159 -8.49 8.28 9.15
CA PHE A 159 -9.34 7.19 9.62
C PHE A 159 -10.06 7.55 10.92
N VAL A 160 -9.33 8.08 11.91
CA VAL A 160 -9.88 8.51 13.21
C VAL A 160 -10.96 9.58 13.01
N LYS A 161 -10.69 10.56 12.13
CA LYS A 161 -11.64 11.61 11.77
C LYS A 161 -12.91 11.03 11.13
N LYS A 162 -12.78 10.13 10.14
CA LYS A 162 -13.92 9.55 9.42
C LYS A 162 -14.78 8.63 10.29
N MET A 163 -14.16 7.94 11.25
CA MET A 163 -14.86 7.09 12.21
C MET A 163 -15.52 7.89 13.35
N ASN A 164 -15.32 9.21 13.42
CA ASN A 164 -15.77 10.08 14.50
C ASN A 164 -15.33 9.58 15.90
N TYR A 165 -14.12 9.04 15.99
CA TYR A 165 -13.57 8.65 17.28
C TYR A 165 -13.32 9.88 18.16
N PRO A 166 -13.47 9.75 19.49
CA PRO A 166 -13.27 10.85 20.42
C PRO A 166 -11.81 11.35 20.43
N SER A 167 -11.63 12.58 20.85
CA SER A 167 -10.29 13.18 20.95
C SER A 167 -9.55 12.74 22.22
N PHE A 168 -10.28 12.36 23.27
CA PHE A 168 -9.72 12.01 24.57
C PHE A 168 -9.21 10.56 24.60
N PRO A 169 -8.00 10.31 25.11
CA PRO A 169 -7.42 8.96 25.16
C PRO A 169 -8.29 7.93 25.89
N ASP A 170 -8.93 8.30 27.00
CA ASP A 170 -9.67 7.35 27.85
C ASP A 170 -10.93 6.79 27.17
N GLU A 171 -11.40 7.43 26.10
CA GLU A 171 -12.59 7.03 25.34
C GLU A 171 -12.24 6.34 24.02
N LEU A 172 -10.94 6.25 23.68
CA LEU A 172 -10.48 5.64 22.45
C LEU A 172 -10.34 4.12 22.60
N PRO A 173 -10.60 3.36 21.51
CA PRO A 173 -10.26 1.95 21.49
C PRO A 173 -8.76 1.73 21.79
N PRO A 174 -8.40 0.69 22.55
CA PRO A 174 -7.01 0.45 22.96
C PRO A 174 -6.01 0.44 21.79
N LEU A 175 -6.36 -0.17 20.66
CA LEU A 175 -5.47 -0.18 19.49
C LEU A 175 -5.24 1.21 18.89
N ILE A 176 -6.22 2.10 18.91
CA ILE A 176 -6.04 3.47 18.42
C ILE A 176 -5.07 4.25 19.33
N ASN A 177 -5.21 4.10 20.65
CA ASN A 177 -4.26 4.66 21.61
C ASN A 177 -2.85 4.11 21.40
N PHE A 178 -2.74 2.79 21.25
CA PHE A 178 -1.47 2.14 20.93
C PHE A 178 -0.81 2.74 19.69
N LEU A 179 -1.54 2.90 18.58
CA LEU A 179 -0.99 3.47 17.35
C LEU A 179 -0.52 4.91 17.52
N LYS A 180 -1.28 5.75 18.24
CA LYS A 180 -0.89 7.14 18.54
C LYS A 180 0.43 7.19 19.32
N PHE A 181 0.56 6.39 20.37
CA PHE A 181 1.79 6.34 21.16
C PHE A 181 2.95 5.65 20.42
N LEU A 182 2.67 4.63 19.60
CA LEU A 182 3.66 3.96 18.77
C LEU A 182 4.30 4.95 17.79
N LEU A 183 3.50 5.74 17.09
CA LEU A 183 3.99 6.79 16.19
C LEU A 183 4.84 7.82 16.94
N ALA A 184 4.44 8.23 18.15
CA ALA A 184 5.23 9.13 18.99
C ALA A 184 6.57 8.52 19.42
N ALA A 185 6.58 7.25 19.84
CA ALA A 185 7.79 6.52 20.21
C ALA A 185 8.77 6.40 19.04
N ILE A 186 8.26 6.12 17.83
CA ILE A 186 9.05 6.02 16.61
C ILE A 186 9.64 7.37 16.22
N LYS A 187 8.84 8.44 16.21
CA LYS A 187 9.30 9.80 15.88
C LYS A 187 10.38 10.29 16.84
N THR A 188 10.26 9.96 18.13
CA THR A 188 11.22 10.34 19.18
C THR A 188 12.36 9.34 19.37
N LYS A 189 12.40 8.24 18.59
CA LYS A 189 13.34 7.13 18.75
C LYS A 189 13.39 6.56 20.19
N ASN A 190 12.28 6.65 20.91
CA ASN A 190 12.18 6.22 22.31
C ASN A 190 11.96 4.71 22.42
N LYS A 191 13.06 3.96 22.53
CA LYS A 191 13.07 2.49 22.64
C LYS A 191 12.32 1.98 23.88
N ASN A 192 12.45 2.69 25.00
CA ASN A 192 11.81 2.29 26.26
C ASN A 192 10.28 2.38 26.14
N LEU A 193 9.77 3.47 25.59
CA LEU A 193 8.34 3.64 25.34
C LEU A 193 7.83 2.57 24.37
N PHE A 194 8.56 2.28 23.29
CA PHE A 194 8.19 1.22 22.35
C PHE A 194 8.05 -0.15 23.05
N THR A 195 9.04 -0.54 23.87
CA THR A 195 9.00 -1.81 24.62
C THR A 195 7.84 -1.84 25.62
N GLN A 196 7.60 -0.75 26.34
CA GLN A 196 6.47 -0.64 27.27
C GLN A 196 5.12 -0.76 26.55
N LEU A 197 4.95 -0.10 25.41
CA LEU A 197 3.73 -0.18 24.61
C LEU A 197 3.43 -1.61 24.15
N ARG A 198 4.45 -2.35 23.70
CA ARG A 198 4.28 -3.78 23.35
C ARG A 198 3.77 -4.59 24.55
N ALA A 199 4.34 -4.39 25.73
CA ALA A 199 3.92 -5.11 26.94
C ALA A 199 2.49 -4.75 27.36
N VAL A 200 2.18 -3.46 27.47
CA VAL A 200 0.87 -2.95 27.93
C VAL A 200 -0.25 -3.36 26.98
N TYR A 201 -0.04 -3.28 25.67
CA TYR A 201 -1.06 -3.57 24.67
C TYR A 201 -1.03 -5.01 24.15
N THR A 202 -0.31 -5.94 24.81
CA THR A 202 -0.13 -7.33 24.36
C THR A 202 -1.46 -7.99 23.98
N ILE A 203 -2.49 -7.88 24.82
CA ILE A 203 -3.81 -8.48 24.58
C ILE A 203 -4.45 -7.91 23.31
N SER A 204 -4.34 -6.61 23.09
CA SER A 204 -4.88 -5.94 21.91
C SER A 204 -4.09 -6.27 20.64
N ILE A 205 -2.76 -6.35 20.74
CA ILE A 205 -1.86 -6.69 19.63
C ILE A 205 -2.10 -8.13 19.16
N ASN A 206 -2.24 -9.08 20.10
CA ASN A 206 -2.41 -10.51 19.81
C ASN A 206 -3.76 -10.86 19.17
N ARG A 207 -4.65 -9.89 18.97
CA ARG A 207 -5.89 -10.07 18.21
C ARG A 207 -5.64 -10.37 16.72
N ASP A 208 -4.47 -9.97 16.20
CA ASP A 208 -4.00 -10.36 14.88
C ASP A 208 -2.57 -10.90 15.00
N SER A 209 -2.35 -12.13 14.55
CA SER A 209 -1.06 -12.82 14.68
C SER A 209 0.08 -12.13 13.92
N THR A 210 -0.23 -11.31 12.91
CA THR A 210 0.78 -10.61 12.08
C THR A 210 1.32 -9.34 12.73
N PHE A 211 0.63 -8.76 13.72
CA PHE A 211 1.04 -7.48 14.31
C PHE A 211 2.35 -7.57 15.07
N GLY A 212 2.60 -8.67 15.77
CA GLY A 212 3.88 -8.91 16.44
C GLY A 212 5.05 -8.92 15.45
N GLU A 213 4.87 -9.56 14.30
CA GLU A 213 5.88 -9.63 13.24
C GLU A 213 6.15 -8.26 12.62
N TYR A 214 5.12 -7.45 12.33
CA TYR A 214 5.32 -6.07 11.89
C TYR A 214 6.08 -5.24 12.93
N LEU A 215 5.74 -5.37 14.20
CA LEU A 215 6.43 -4.65 15.28
C LEU A 215 7.90 -5.04 15.38
N ASP A 216 8.25 -6.30 15.12
CA ASP A 216 9.64 -6.76 15.07
C ASP A 216 10.40 -6.13 13.88
N ILE A 217 9.77 -6.03 12.69
CA ILE A 217 10.34 -5.31 11.53
C ILE A 217 10.58 -3.83 11.88
N ILE A 218 9.58 -3.18 12.47
CA ILE A 218 9.63 -1.77 12.86
C ILE A 218 10.72 -1.53 13.90
N ALA A 219 10.80 -2.39 14.92
CA ALA A 219 11.80 -2.32 15.97
C ALA A 219 13.22 -2.38 15.40
N LYS A 220 13.46 -3.30 14.46
CA LYS A 220 14.75 -3.42 13.78
C LYS A 220 15.04 -2.21 12.90
N ASN A 221 14.16 -1.91 11.95
CA ASN A 221 14.41 -0.92 10.90
C ASN A 221 14.44 0.52 11.42
N GLN A 222 13.61 0.84 12.42
CA GLN A 222 13.44 2.22 12.88
C GLN A 222 14.07 2.53 14.23
N LEU A 223 14.29 1.51 15.07
CA LEU A 223 14.84 1.68 16.43
C LEU A 223 16.14 0.90 16.67
N GLY A 224 16.58 0.06 15.72
CA GLY A 224 17.78 -0.77 15.88
C GLY A 224 17.68 -1.72 17.08
N ILE A 225 16.48 -2.25 17.32
CA ILE A 225 16.24 -3.29 18.34
C ILE A 225 16.18 -4.62 17.60
N GLU A 226 17.07 -5.55 17.96
CA GLU A 226 17.08 -6.88 17.33
C GLU A 226 15.85 -7.69 17.74
N PRO A 227 15.16 -8.34 16.79
CA PRO A 227 13.98 -9.14 17.09
C PRO A 227 14.36 -10.46 17.81
N PRO A 228 13.40 -11.09 18.52
CA PRO A 228 13.64 -12.38 19.17
C PRO A 228 14.05 -13.45 18.14
N LYS A 229 15.06 -14.27 18.48
CA LYS A 229 15.63 -15.31 17.59
C LYS A 229 14.64 -16.39 17.15
N THR A 230 13.45 -16.46 17.74
CA THR A 230 12.40 -17.45 17.47
C THR A 230 11.46 -17.11 16.31
N ALA A 231 11.58 -15.93 15.69
CA ALA A 231 10.76 -15.52 14.54
C ALA A 231 11.20 -16.19 13.22
N GLY A 232 11.19 -17.52 13.16
CA GLY A 232 11.55 -18.29 11.97
C GLY A 232 10.35 -18.60 11.07
N GLY A 233 10.39 -18.15 9.81
CA GLY A 233 9.46 -18.55 8.74
C GLY A 233 8.31 -17.57 8.44
N GLY A 234 7.57 -17.12 9.46
CA GLY A 234 6.44 -16.18 9.32
C GLY A 234 6.89 -14.79 8.86
N LEU A 235 7.83 -14.20 9.62
CA LEU A 235 8.44 -12.91 9.34
C LEU A 235 9.01 -12.81 7.91
N PHE A 236 9.66 -13.87 7.42
CA PHE A 236 10.23 -13.91 6.06
C PHE A 236 9.13 -13.84 5.00
N LYS A 237 8.04 -14.60 5.15
CA LYS A 237 6.89 -14.55 4.24
C LYS A 237 6.18 -13.19 4.28
N LEU A 238 6.09 -12.58 5.46
CA LEU A 238 5.49 -11.28 5.65
C LEU A 238 6.29 -10.19 4.94
N VAL A 239 7.60 -10.15 5.16
CA VAL A 239 8.53 -9.28 4.42
C VAL A 239 8.39 -9.55 2.92
N GLN A 240 8.38 -10.80 2.48
CA GLN A 240 8.19 -11.11 1.07
C GLN A 240 6.88 -10.54 0.51
N SER A 241 5.76 -10.71 1.21
CA SER A 241 4.46 -10.19 0.80
C SER A 241 4.37 -8.66 0.80
N LEU A 242 5.13 -8.00 1.70
CA LEU A 242 5.18 -6.54 1.77
C LEU A 242 6.12 -5.92 0.75
N PHE A 243 7.17 -6.61 0.33
CA PHE A 243 8.24 -6.04 -0.51
C PHE A 243 8.31 -6.63 -1.92
N GLN A 244 7.62 -7.75 -2.22
CA GLN A 244 7.56 -8.33 -3.57
C GLN A 244 6.14 -8.21 -4.17
N GLN A 245 6.09 -7.93 -5.49
CA GLN A 245 4.89 -7.87 -6.33
C GLN A 245 4.80 -9.07 -7.28
#